data_AF-A0A7V0V269-F1
#
_entry.id   AF-A0A7V0V269-F1
#
_cell.length_a   1.000
_cell.length_b   1.000
_cell.length_c   1.000
_cell.angle_alpha   90.00
_cell.angle_beta   90.00
_cell.angle_gamma   90.00
#
_symmetry.space_group_name_H-M   'P 1'
#
loop_
_entity.id
_entity.type
_entity.pdbx_description
1 polymer ?
#
loop_
_entity_poly.entity_id
_entity_poly.type
_entity_poly.pdbx_seq_one_letter_code
_entity_poly.pdbx_strand_id
1 'polypeptide(L)'
;METECPYCRAPLELLENLSWQTCGQCHQRLHVQTQLVYARARATFAAGQDALSAVAGSRDKDTIRSLEAKGILAYQQALSGLEVAFGPHLTEEQRQTGIEMMMEI
;
A
#
# COMPACT_ATOMS: atom_id res chain seq x y z
N MET A 1 -3.98 8.43 -8.52
CA MET A 1 -3.57 7.08 -8.04
C MET A 1 -4.59 6.12 -8.59
N GLU A 2 -4.20 5.25 -9.50
CA GLU A 2 -5.13 4.24 -10.03
C GLU A 2 -5.40 3.23 -8.90
N THR A 3 -6.65 3.17 -8.45
CA THR A 3 -7.10 2.21 -7.46
C THR A 3 -8.07 1.24 -8.10
N GLU A 4 -8.17 0.03 -7.55
CA GLU A 4 -9.08 -0.99 -8.02
C GLU A 4 -10.09 -1.29 -6.92
N CYS A 5 -11.32 -1.64 -7.31
CA CYS A 5 -12.28 -2.16 -6.36
C CYS A 5 -11.78 -3.50 -5.79
N PRO A 6 -11.63 -3.64 -4.46
CA PRO A 6 -11.09 -4.86 -3.87
C PRO A 6 -11.99 -6.09 -4.03
N TYR A 7 -13.25 -5.90 -4.47
CA TYR A 7 -14.20 -7.00 -4.67
C TYR A 7 -14.26 -7.50 -6.12
N CYS A 8 -14.10 -6.63 -7.12
CA CYS A 8 -14.28 -6.98 -8.53
C CYS A 8 -13.11 -6.60 -9.43
N ARG A 9 -12.06 -5.97 -8.87
CA ARG A 9 -10.85 -5.52 -9.56
C ARG A 9 -11.10 -4.54 -10.72
N ALA A 10 -12.31 -4.00 -10.81
CA ALA A 10 -12.60 -2.94 -11.76
C ALA A 10 -11.81 -1.67 -11.39
N PRO A 11 -11.33 -0.90 -12.38
CA PRO A 11 -10.78 0.42 -12.14
C PRO A 11 -11.77 1.27 -11.33
N LEU A 12 -11.26 1.89 -10.28
CA LEU A 12 -12.04 2.68 -9.34
C LEU A 12 -11.28 3.96 -9.03
N GLU A 13 -11.87 5.10 -9.34
CA GLU A 13 -11.40 6.38 -8.84
C GLU A 13 -12.05 6.65 -7.48
N LEU A 14 -11.23 6.73 -6.42
CA LEU A 14 -11.72 7.03 -5.07
C LEU A 14 -11.93 8.54 -4.91
N LEU A 15 -13.17 8.93 -4.61
CA LEU A 15 -13.55 10.32 -4.38
C LEU A 15 -13.21 10.73 -2.95
N GLU A 16 -12.06 11.40 -2.76
CA GLU A 16 -11.49 11.70 -1.43
C GLU A 16 -12.40 12.55 -0.52
N ASN A 17 -13.36 13.27 -1.10
CA ASN A 17 -14.36 14.07 -0.37
C ASN A 17 -15.51 13.23 0.22
N LEU A 18 -15.55 11.92 -0.02
CA LEU A 18 -16.55 11.02 0.51
C LEU A 18 -15.96 10.11 1.59
N SER A 19 -16.73 9.80 2.63
CA SER A 19 -16.35 8.74 3.58
C SER A 19 -16.62 7.34 2.99
N TRP A 20 -17.65 7.23 2.17
CA TRP A 20 -18.09 5.97 1.56
C TRP A 20 -18.37 6.16 0.08
N GLN A 21 -18.00 5.16 -0.72
CA GLN A 21 -18.25 5.13 -2.15
C GLN A 21 -18.75 3.75 -2.57
N THR A 22 -19.67 3.73 -3.53
CA THR A 22 -20.15 2.48 -4.13
C THR A 22 -19.44 2.24 -5.44
N CYS A 23 -18.92 1.03 -5.64
CA CYS A 23 -18.34 0.65 -6.92
C CYS A 23 -19.44 0.61 -7.99
N GLY A 24 -19.23 1.30 -9.13
CA GLY A 24 -20.20 1.31 -10.23
C GLY A 24 -20.39 -0.03 -10.94
N GLN A 25 -19.46 -0.98 -10.77
CA GLN A 25 -19.47 -2.28 -11.46
C GLN A 25 -20.07 -3.41 -10.61
N CYS A 26 -19.65 -3.54 -9.34
CA CYS A 26 -20.13 -4.61 -8.46
C CYS A 26 -21.06 -4.14 -7.35
N HIS A 27 -21.35 -2.83 -7.28
CA HIS A 27 -22.23 -2.21 -6.30
C HIS A 27 -21.85 -2.41 -4.81
N GLN A 28 -20.64 -2.89 -4.54
CA GLN A 28 -20.12 -2.98 -3.18
C GLN A 28 -19.76 -1.60 -2.64
N ARG A 29 -20.00 -1.41 -1.34
CA ARG A 29 -19.75 -0.17 -0.62
C ARG A 29 -18.39 -0.21 0.06
N LEU A 30 -17.59 0.83 -0.14
CA LEU A 30 -16.18 0.92 0.26
C LEU A 30 -15.97 2.13 1.15
N HIS A 31 -15.21 1.96 2.23
CA HIS A 31 -14.77 3.08 3.05
C HIS A 31 -13.57 3.75 2.38
N VAL A 32 -13.77 4.95 1.84
CA VAL A 32 -12.81 5.62 0.95
C VAL A 32 -11.47 5.82 1.65
N GLN A 33 -11.48 6.34 2.88
CA GLN A 33 -10.25 6.62 3.63
C GLN A 33 -9.44 5.34 3.88
N THR A 34 -10.09 4.23 4.22
CA THR A 34 -9.39 2.95 4.43
C THR A 34 -8.73 2.48 3.13
N GLN A 35 -9.44 2.59 2.01
CA GLN A 35 -8.91 2.17 0.71
C GLN A 35 -7.75 3.06 0.25
N LEU A 36 -7.83 4.38 0.47
CA LEU A 36 -6.74 5.32 0.18
C LEU A 36 -5.48 5.03 1.00
N VAL A 37 -5.64 4.85 2.32
CA VAL A 37 -4.51 4.56 3.22
C VAL A 37 -3.88 3.22 2.84
N TYR A 38 -4.69 2.19 2.59
CA TYR A 38 -4.18 0.89 2.16
C TYR A 38 -3.44 0.96 0.82
N ALA A 39 -4.02 1.64 -0.18
CA ALA A 39 -3.38 1.81 -1.49
C ALA A 39 -2.04 2.56 -1.37
N ARG A 40 -2.00 3.60 -0.54
CA ARG A 40 -0.76 4.33 -0.27
C ARG A 40 0.27 3.45 0.43
N ALA A 41 -0.14 2.71 1.46
CA ALA A 41 0.77 1.82 2.21
C ALA A 41 1.38 0.76 1.29
N ARG A 42 0.58 0.15 0.41
CA ARG A 42 1.03 -0.82 -0.60
C ARG A 42 2.01 -0.19 -1.60
N ALA A 43 1.73 1.02 -2.08
CA ALA A 43 2.65 1.72 -2.98
C ALA A 43 3.99 2.05 -2.31
N THR A 44 3.97 2.47 -1.04
CA THR A 44 5.17 2.75 -0.27
C THR A 44 5.97 1.47 0.02
N PHE A 45 5.31 0.35 0.31
CA PHE A 45 5.95 -0.95 0.48
C PHE A 45 6.71 -1.36 -0.79
N ALA A 46 6.07 -1.28 -1.95
CA ALA A 46 6.70 -1.57 -3.24
C ALA A 46 7.94 -0.66 -3.49
N ALA A 47 7.83 0.64 -3.16
CA ALA A 47 8.97 1.56 -3.26
C ALA A 47 10.13 1.18 -2.33
N GLY A 48 9.84 0.58 -1.18
CA GLY A 48 10.85 0.02 -0.27
C GLY A 48 11.53 -1.22 -0.85
N GLN A 49 10.75 -2.15 -1.41
CA GLN A 49 11.26 -3.34 -2.10
C GLN A 49 12.17 -2.95 -3.27
N ASP A 50 11.77 -1.96 -4.08
CA ASP A 50 12.57 -1.45 -5.20
C ASP A 50 13.90 -0.85 -4.74
N ALA A 51 13.88 -0.06 -3.66
CA ALA A 51 15.08 0.57 -3.12
C ALA A 51 16.08 -0.47 -2.58
N LEU A 52 15.61 -1.49 -1.85
CA LEU A 52 16.45 -2.55 -1.31
C LEU A 52 16.93 -3.50 -2.41
N SER A 53 16.10 -3.81 -3.40
CA SER A 53 16.51 -4.60 -4.57
C SER A 53 17.64 -3.91 -5.35
N ALA A 54 17.61 -2.58 -5.45
CA ALA A 54 18.64 -1.80 -6.13
C ALA A 54 20.00 -1.84 -5.40
N VAL A 55 20.05 -2.16 -4.10
CA VAL A 55 21.30 -2.31 -3.34
C VAL A 55 22.19 -3.39 -3.95
N ALA A 56 21.60 -4.53 -4.34
CA ALA A 56 22.33 -5.65 -4.93
C ALA A 56 23.00 -5.29 -6.29
N GLY A 57 22.49 -4.27 -6.98
CA GLY A 57 23.04 -3.77 -8.24
C GLY A 57 24.12 -2.70 -8.09
N SER A 58 24.33 -2.14 -6.89
CA SER A 58 25.29 -1.06 -6.65
C SER A 58 26.61 -1.59 -6.08
N ARG A 59 27.71 -0.94 -6.45
CA ARG A 59 29.05 -1.15 -5.85
C ARG A 59 29.54 0.05 -5.07
N ASP A 60 28.85 1.18 -5.18
CA ASP A 60 29.19 2.41 -4.49
C ASP A 60 28.59 2.41 -3.07
N LYS A 61 29.45 2.60 -2.08
CA LYS A 61 29.07 2.50 -0.66
C LYS A 61 28.10 3.60 -0.24
N ASP A 62 28.24 4.80 -0.80
CA ASP A 62 27.36 5.91 -0.44
C ASP A 62 25.97 5.73 -1.07
N THR A 63 25.93 5.27 -2.33
CA THR A 63 24.68 4.85 -2.98
C THR A 63 24.00 3.72 -2.23
N ILE A 64 24.73 2.68 -1.80
CA ILE A 64 24.19 1.56 -1.01
C ILE A 64 23.53 2.09 0.27
N ARG A 65 24.24 2.89 1.06
CA ARG A 65 23.70 3.47 2.30
C ARG A 65 22.46 4.32 2.06
N SER A 66 22.45 5.10 0.98
CA SER A 66 21.30 5.92 0.61
C SER A 66 20.08 5.06 0.24
N LEU A 67 20.28 4.00 -0.54
CA LEU A 67 19.23 3.05 -0.92
C LEU A 67 18.69 2.27 0.27
N GLU A 68 19.56 1.79 1.15
CA GLU A 68 19.17 1.13 2.41
C GLU A 68 18.33 2.06 3.29
N ALA A 69 18.79 3.29 3.52
CA ALA A 69 18.05 4.28 4.30
C ALA A 69 16.68 4.59 3.69
N LYS A 70 16.61 4.72 2.35
CA LYS A 70 15.36 4.96 1.62
C LYS A 70 14.41 3.76 1.75
N GLY A 71 14.92 2.54 1.60
CA GLY A 71 14.15 1.31 1.73
C GLY A 71 13.55 1.13 3.11
N ILE A 72 14.38 1.29 4.15
CA ILE A 72 13.95 1.20 5.55
C ILE A 72 12.89 2.27 5.86
N LEU A 73 13.09 3.51 5.43
CA LEU A 73 12.11 4.59 5.65
C LEU A 73 10.78 4.28 4.95
N ALA A 74 10.82 3.77 3.72
CA ALA A 74 9.63 3.37 2.99
C ALA A 74 8.89 2.22 3.69
N TYR A 75 9.60 1.21 4.19
CA TYR A 75 8.99 0.14 4.98
C TYR A 75 8.36 0.64 6.28
N GLN A 76 9.01 1.53 7.03
CA GLN A 76 8.41 2.14 8.22
C GLN A 76 7.11 2.90 7.90
N GLN A 77 7.10 3.67 6.80
CA GLN A 77 5.91 4.38 6.35
C GLN A 77 4.80 3.42 5.87
N ALA A 78 5.17 2.33 5.19
CA ALA A 78 4.24 1.29 4.79
C ALA A 78 3.61 0.62 6.02
N LEU A 79 4.42 0.25 7.02
CA LEU A 79 3.97 -0.35 8.28
C LEU A 79 2.95 0.54 8.98
N SER A 80 3.29 1.82 9.23
CA SER A 80 2.36 2.76 9.86
C SER A 80 1.09 2.97 9.03
N GLY A 81 1.18 2.96 7.69
CA GLY A 81 0.03 3.01 6.81
C GLY A 81 -0.86 1.77 6.94
N LEU A 82 -0.28 0.58 7.01
CA LEU A 82 -1.01 -0.68 7.20
C LEU A 82 -1.69 -0.73 8.56
N GLU A 83 -1.02 -0.34 9.64
CA GLU A 83 -1.62 -0.26 10.97
C GLU A 83 -2.88 0.62 11.00
N VAL A 84 -2.85 1.76 10.30
CA VAL A 84 -4.02 2.65 10.16
C VAL A 84 -5.09 2.02 9.24
N ALA A 85 -4.68 1.31 8.19
CA ALA A 85 -5.60 0.65 7.27
C ALA A 85 -6.32 -0.56 7.89
N PHE A 86 -5.72 -1.26 8.85
CA PHE A 86 -6.24 -2.48 9.52
C PHE A 86 -7.50 -2.30 10.37
N GLY A 87 -8.25 -1.22 10.13
CA GLY A 87 -9.61 -1.06 10.61
C GLY A 87 -10.60 -2.07 9.99
N PRO A 88 -11.89 -1.96 10.36
CA PRO A 88 -12.92 -2.95 10.04
C PRO A 88 -13.33 -3.00 8.56
N HIS A 89 -12.76 -2.14 7.70
CA HIS A 89 -13.26 -1.89 6.34
C HIS A 89 -12.35 -2.42 5.22
N LEU A 90 -11.28 -3.13 5.57
CA LEU A 90 -10.56 -3.96 4.60
C LEU A 90 -11.35 -5.22 4.28
N THR A 91 -11.18 -5.71 3.07
CA THR A 91 -11.58 -7.07 2.72
C THR A 91 -10.64 -8.09 3.36
N GLU A 92 -11.05 -9.36 3.39
CA GLU A 92 -10.21 -10.43 3.91
C GLU A 92 -8.93 -10.62 3.08
N GLU A 93 -9.04 -10.56 1.75
CA GLU A 93 -7.89 -10.61 0.84
C GLU A 93 -6.91 -9.46 1.13
N GLN A 94 -7.42 -8.24 1.28
CA GLN A 94 -6.57 -7.09 1.62
C GLN A 94 -5.91 -7.21 2.98
N ARG A 95 -6.61 -7.76 3.98
CA ARG A 95 -6.03 -8.06 5.30
C ARG A 95 -4.90 -9.07 5.19
N GLN A 96 -5.15 -10.19 4.49
CA GLN A 96 -4.15 -11.24 4.32
C GLN A 96 -2.90 -10.72 3.62
N THR A 97 -3.04 -10.03 2.49
CA THR A 97 -1.92 -9.37 1.81
C THR A 97 -1.24 -8.32 2.69
N GLY A 98 -2.03 -7.60 3.51
CA GLY A 98 -1.50 -6.66 4.49
C GLY A 98 -0.60 -7.33 5.52
N ILE A 99 -1.01 -8.48 6.08
CA ILE A 99 -0.24 -9.26 7.04
C ILE A 99 1.06 -9.75 6.40
N GLU A 100 0.99 -10.24 5.16
CA GLU A 100 2.16 -10.67 4.39
C GLU A 100 3.17 -9.54 4.22
N MET A 101 2.74 -8.35 3.81
CA MET A 101 3.62 -7.18 3.74
C MET A 101 4.24 -6.82 5.09
N MET A 102 3.48 -6.88 6.19
CA MET A 102 4.00 -6.59 7.54
C MET A 102 5.03 -7.62 8.01
N MET A 103 4.96 -8.87 7.56
CA MET A 103 5.97 -9.90 7.89
C MET A 103 7.27 -9.74 7.10
N GLU A 104 7.22 -9.06 5.95
CA GLU A 104 8.40 -8.78 5.10
C GLU A 104 9.16 -7.51 5.50
N ILE A 105 8.56 -6.67 6.34
CA ILE A 105 9.17 -5.44 6.90
C ILE A 105 10.07 -5.80 8.09
#